data_AF-A0A9D8KY00-F1
#
_entry.id   AF-A0A9D8KY00-F1
#
_cell.length_a   1.000
_cell.length_b   1.000
_cell.length_c   1.000
_cell.angle_alpha   90.00
_cell.angle_beta   90.00
_cell.angle_gamma   90.00
#
_symmetry.space_group_name_H-M   'P 1'
#
loop_
_entity.id
_entity.type
_entity.pdbx_description
1 polymer ?
#
loop_
_entity_poly.entity_id
_entity_poly.type
_entity_poly.pdbx_seq_one_letter_code
_entity_poly.pdbx_strand_id
1 'polypeptide(L)'
;MQGQFIQFGPHGEQSEGVFYIQRPGKIRFHYSPPVRLDVISDGRQVAVRDMRAMTQDLYPLSKTPLRYLLAENIDLTSDRLVRQVRQERDLIAVVIVEKTAFTDGKLTLVFDPKTYELKQWIITDAQGLNTSVAIYNATTGKAVDPKLFRITYDLAH
;
A
#
# COMPACT_ATOMS: atom_id res chain seq x y z
N MET A 1 -10.87 7.55 0.73
CA MET A 1 -10.96 6.60 1.86
C MET A 1 -9.93 7.01 2.89
N GLN A 2 -10.22 6.84 4.18
CA GLN A 2 -9.27 7.08 5.27
C GLN A 2 -9.55 6.14 6.44
N GLY A 3 -8.56 5.86 7.27
CA GLY A 3 -8.70 4.97 8.42
C GLY A 3 -7.38 4.79 9.16
N GLN A 4 -7.31 3.71 9.94
CA GLN A 4 -6.11 3.33 10.69
C GLN A 4 -5.51 2.06 10.09
N PHE A 5 -4.21 1.87 10.30
CA PHE A 5 -3.51 0.67 9.86
C PHE A 5 -2.58 0.13 10.93
N ILE A 6 -2.35 -1.18 10.88
CA ILE A 6 -1.23 -1.85 11.56
C ILE A 6 -0.40 -2.53 10.48
N GLN A 7 0.90 -2.28 10.49
CA GLN A 7 1.89 -2.95 9.68
C GLN A 7 2.65 -3.97 10.54
N PHE A 8 2.84 -5.15 9.99
CA PHE A 8 3.82 -6.13 10.47
C PHE A 8 4.91 -6.28 9.42
N GLY A 9 6.14 -5.97 9.80
CA GLY A 9 7.29 -6.17 8.93
C GLY A 9 7.84 -7.60 9.00
N PRO A 10 8.87 -7.91 8.20
CA PRO A 10 9.34 -9.27 7.99
C PRO A 10 9.96 -9.94 9.22
N HIS A 11 10.33 -9.19 10.25
CA HIS A 11 10.88 -9.71 11.49
C HIS A 11 9.87 -9.63 12.65
N GLY A 12 8.60 -9.36 12.36
CA GLY A 12 7.52 -9.27 13.33
C GLY A 12 7.40 -7.91 14.00
N GLU A 13 8.20 -6.92 13.58
CA GLU A 13 8.07 -5.55 14.03
C GLU A 13 6.69 -4.99 13.69
N GLN A 14 6.03 -4.44 14.70
CA GLN A 14 4.72 -3.85 14.56
C GLN A 14 4.84 -2.33 14.50
N SER A 15 4.13 -1.72 13.56
CA SER A 15 3.97 -0.28 13.48
C SER A 15 2.52 0.06 13.16
N GLU A 16 2.04 1.22 13.57
CA GLU A 16 0.67 1.63 13.32
C GLU A 16 0.61 3.08 12.86
N GLY A 17 -0.56 3.51 12.42
CA GLY A 17 -0.77 4.88 12.03
C GLY A 17 -2.11 5.12 11.37
N VAL A 18 -2.19 6.24 10.66
CA VAL A 18 -3.36 6.59 9.85
C VAL A 18 -3.00 6.56 8.38
N PHE A 19 -3.98 6.19 7.57
CA PHE A 19 -3.85 6.20 6.13
C PHE A 19 -4.92 7.05 5.46
N TYR A 20 -4.56 7.58 4.30
CA TYR A 20 -5.44 8.34 3.42
C TYR A 20 -5.27 7.83 1.99
N ILE A 21 -6.37 7.57 1.30
CA ILE A 21 -6.38 7.10 -0.09
C ILE A 21 -7.30 7.99 -0.91
N GLN A 22 -6.78 8.49 -2.02
CA GLN A 22 -7.55 9.16 -3.07
C GLN A 22 -7.15 8.54 -4.41
N ARG A 23 -8.03 7.67 -4.93
CA ARG A 23 -7.80 7.07 -6.25
C ARG A 23 -8.05 8.11 -7.36
N PRO A 24 -7.34 8.01 -8.51
CA PRO A 24 -6.22 7.08 -8.73
C PRO A 24 -4.90 7.56 -8.12
N GLY A 25 -4.07 6.59 -7.73
CA GLY A 25 -2.63 6.77 -7.51
C GLY A 25 -2.21 7.45 -6.20
N LYS A 26 -3.10 8.13 -5.46
CA LYS A 26 -2.71 8.87 -4.26
C LYS A 26 -2.97 8.08 -2.98
N ILE A 27 -1.94 8.02 -2.14
CA ILE A 27 -2.01 7.42 -0.82
C ILE A 27 -1.06 8.14 0.13
N ARG A 28 -1.35 8.12 1.42
CA ARG A 28 -0.41 8.46 2.49
C ARG A 28 -0.54 7.49 3.64
N PHE A 29 0.59 6.99 4.13
CA PHE A 29 0.72 6.32 5.42
C PHE A 29 1.52 7.21 6.34
N HIS A 30 0.88 7.71 7.39
CA HIS A 30 1.54 8.49 8.42
C HIS A 30 1.65 7.62 9.67
N TYR A 31 2.87 7.22 10.01
CA TYR A 31 3.14 6.31 11.11
C TYR A 31 3.06 7.06 12.45
N SER A 32 2.49 6.40 13.44
CA SER A 32 2.45 6.88 14.82
C SER A 32 3.80 6.73 15.51
N PRO A 33 4.15 7.61 16.47
CA PRO A 33 5.34 7.45 17.30
C PRO A 33 5.41 6.06 17.97
N PRO A 34 6.62 5.51 18.20
CA PRO A 34 7.93 6.14 18.03
C PRO A 34 8.46 6.12 16.58
N VAL A 35 7.76 5.46 15.65
CA VAL A 35 8.14 5.41 14.24
C VAL A 35 7.90 6.79 13.62
N ARG A 36 8.93 7.32 12.94
CA ARG A 36 8.88 8.65 12.31
C ARG A 36 8.96 8.54 10.78
N LEU A 37 8.16 7.63 10.23
CA LEU A 37 8.04 7.38 8.80
C LEU A 37 6.78 8.03 8.23
N ASP A 38 6.88 8.54 7.01
CA ASP A 38 5.75 9.02 6.23
C ASP A 38 5.90 8.54 4.78
N VAL A 39 4.96 7.74 4.31
CA VAL A 39 4.98 7.19 2.94
C VAL A 39 3.89 7.88 2.15
N ILE A 40 4.25 8.64 1.11
CA ILE A 40 3.34 9.49 0.35
C ILE A 40 3.43 9.11 -1.13
N SER A 41 2.29 8.88 -1.76
CA SER A 41 2.18 8.79 -3.22
C SER A 41 1.37 9.96 -3.76
N ASP A 42 1.92 10.68 -4.72
CA ASP A 42 1.24 11.78 -5.43
C ASP A 42 0.51 11.32 -6.71
N GLY A 43 0.58 10.02 -7.01
CA GLY A 43 0.05 9.40 -8.23
C GLY A 43 1.10 9.14 -9.31
N ARG A 44 2.32 9.67 -9.16
CA ARG A 44 3.46 9.42 -10.06
C ARG A 44 4.62 8.78 -9.32
N GLN A 45 4.95 9.30 -8.15
CA GLN A 45 6.06 8.87 -7.31
C GLN A 45 5.54 8.46 -5.94
N VAL A 46 6.27 7.56 -5.31
CA VAL A 46 6.14 7.19 -3.90
C VAL A 46 7.37 7.72 -3.19
N ALA A 47 7.16 8.63 -2.25
CA ALA A 47 8.17 9.11 -1.32
C ALA A 47 8.11 8.31 -0.03
N VAL A 48 9.23 7.76 0.41
CA VAL A 48 9.42 7.19 1.75
C VAL A 48 10.27 8.17 2.54
N ARG A 49 9.65 8.91 3.45
CA ARG A 49 10.31 9.92 4.27
C ARG A 49 10.61 9.37 5.65
N ASP A 50 11.89 9.29 6.00
CA ASP A 50 12.33 8.98 7.34
C ASP A 50 12.75 10.27 8.05
N MET A 51 11.90 10.77 8.95
CA MET A 51 12.18 11.99 9.70
C MET A 51 13.21 11.78 10.82
N ARG A 52 13.53 10.53 11.18
CA ARG A 52 14.63 10.23 12.10
C ARG A 52 15.97 10.25 11.38
N ALA A 53 16.05 9.65 10.19
CA ALA A 53 17.25 9.66 9.37
C ALA A 53 17.43 10.94 8.54
N MET A 54 16.38 11.77 8.46
CA MET A 54 16.30 12.96 7.60
C MET A 54 16.49 12.62 6.10
N THR A 55 15.95 11.49 5.66
CA THR A 55 16.00 11.03 4.27
C THR A 55 14.62 11.06 3.61
N GLN A 56 14.63 11.17 2.28
CA GLN A 56 13.45 10.97 1.45
C GLN A 56 13.82 10.20 0.18
N ASP A 57 13.43 8.94 0.12
CA ASP A 57 13.66 8.08 -1.04
C ASP A 57 12.46 8.14 -1.99
N LEU A 58 12.72 8.23 -3.29
CA LEU A 58 11.68 8.33 -4.32
C LEU A 58 11.67 7.10 -5.23
N TYR A 59 10.48 6.53 -5.41
CA TYR A 59 10.24 5.38 -6.28
C TYR A 59 9.09 5.67 -7.25
N PRO A 60 9.25 5.42 -8.56
CA PRO A 60 8.13 5.56 -9.48
C PRO A 60 6.98 4.63 -9.08
N LEU A 61 5.77 5.17 -8.88
CA LEU A 61 4.60 4.37 -8.50
C LEU A 61 4.36 3.23 -9.52
N SER A 62 4.60 3.50 -10.80
CA SER A 62 4.46 2.52 -11.88
C SER A 62 5.37 1.29 -11.74
N LYS A 63 6.38 1.33 -10.88
CA LYS A 63 7.34 0.26 -10.61
C LYS A 63 7.12 -0.41 -9.26
N THR A 64 6.06 -0.05 -8.53
CA THR A 64 5.72 -0.68 -7.25
C THR A 64 4.42 -1.48 -7.39
N PRO A 65 4.28 -2.62 -6.69
CA PRO A 65 3.03 -3.36 -6.68
C PRO A 65 1.84 -2.53 -6.15
N LEU A 66 2.12 -1.47 -5.38
CA LEU A 66 1.12 -0.56 -4.83
C LEU A 66 0.25 0.11 -5.91
N ARG A 67 0.74 0.23 -7.15
CA ARG A 67 -0.02 0.77 -8.28
C ARG A 67 -1.35 0.05 -8.50
N TYR A 68 -1.42 -1.24 -8.22
CA TYR A 68 -2.64 -2.04 -8.38
C TYR A 68 -3.68 -1.71 -7.32
N LEU A 69 -3.26 -1.48 -6.09
CA LEU A 69 -4.15 -1.05 -5.01
C LEU A 69 -4.76 0.34 -5.30
N LEU A 70 -4.01 1.19 -6.00
CA LEU A 70 -4.34 2.59 -6.25
C LEU A 70 -4.91 2.85 -7.65
N ALA A 71 -5.04 1.82 -8.49
CA ALA A 71 -5.66 1.94 -9.80
C ALA A 71 -7.14 2.36 -9.65
N GLU A 72 -7.62 3.17 -10.59
CA GLU A 72 -9.03 3.58 -10.64
C GLU A 72 -9.92 2.35 -10.87
N ASN A 73 -9.56 1.57 -11.88
CA ASN A 73 -10.13 0.28 -12.19
C ASN A 73 -8.99 -0.73 -12.28
N ILE A 74 -9.15 -1.87 -11.62
CA ILE A 74 -8.23 -3.00 -11.77
C ILE A 74 -9.00 -4.15 -12.41
N ASP A 75 -8.54 -4.58 -13.56
CA ASP A 75 -9.08 -5.77 -14.20
C ASP A 75 -8.46 -7.01 -13.55
N LEU A 76 -9.18 -7.55 -12.55
CA LEU A 76 -8.79 -8.78 -11.86
C LEU A 76 -9.11 -10.05 -12.69
N THR A 77 -9.72 -9.92 -13.87
CA THR A 77 -9.98 -11.06 -14.77
C THR A 77 -8.79 -11.37 -15.69
N SER A 78 -7.81 -10.47 -15.72
CA SER A 78 -6.58 -10.66 -16.50
C SER A 78 -5.65 -11.67 -15.82
N ASP A 79 -5.52 -12.86 -16.43
CA ASP A 79 -4.57 -13.91 -16.04
C ASP A 79 -3.10 -13.45 -16.06
N ARG A 80 -2.80 -12.35 -16.75
CA ARG A 80 -1.48 -11.71 -16.73
C ARG A 80 -1.15 -11.07 -15.38
N LEU A 81 -2.17 -10.64 -14.65
CA LEU A 81 -2.03 -9.85 -13.43
C LEU A 81 -2.38 -10.68 -12.20
N VAL A 82 -3.54 -11.34 -12.22
CA VAL A 82 -4.00 -12.17 -11.10
C VAL A 82 -3.48 -13.58 -11.30
N ARG A 83 -2.63 -14.02 -10.37
CA ARG A 83 -2.08 -15.39 -10.40
C ARG A 83 -2.97 -16.38 -9.68
N GLN A 84 -3.63 -15.92 -8.61
CA GLN A 84 -4.45 -16.79 -7.80
C GLN A 84 -5.55 -16.00 -7.11
N VAL A 85 -6.76 -16.57 -7.11
CA VAL A 85 -7.83 -16.16 -6.22
C VAL A 85 -8.10 -17.35 -5.30
N ARG A 86 -8.10 -17.11 -3.98
CA ARG A 86 -8.52 -18.08 -2.97
C ARG A 86 -9.72 -17.51 -2.25
N GLN A 87 -10.80 -18.28 -2.19
CA GLN A 87 -11.96 -17.94 -1.40
C GLN A 87 -12.10 -18.99 -0.30
N GLU A 88 -12.03 -18.54 0.94
CA GLU A 88 -12.27 -19.33 2.14
C GLU A 88 -13.51 -18.80 2.86
N ARG A 89 -13.95 -19.49 3.92
CA ARG A 89 -15.18 -19.09 4.64
C ARG A 89 -15.11 -17.67 5.20
N ASP A 90 -13.92 -17.25 5.64
CA ASP A 90 -13.73 -16.01 6.38
C ASP A 90 -12.99 -14.91 5.58
N LEU A 91 -12.45 -15.23 4.40
CA LEU A 91 -11.69 -14.28 3.58
C LEU A 91 -11.71 -14.59 2.08
N ILE A 92 -11.51 -13.55 1.28
CA ILE A 92 -11.13 -13.65 -0.14
C ILE A 92 -9.71 -13.11 -0.27
N ALA A 93 -8.78 -13.94 -0.75
CA ALA A 93 -7.41 -13.52 -1.05
C ALA A 93 -7.17 -13.50 -2.57
N VAL A 94 -6.73 -12.35 -3.07
CA VAL A 94 -6.33 -12.14 -4.47
C VAL A 94 -4.83 -11.93 -4.51
N VAL A 95 -4.11 -12.83 -5.17
CA VAL A 95 -2.66 -12.78 -5.33
C VAL A 95 -2.33 -12.21 -6.70
N ILE A 96 -1.70 -11.04 -6.67
CA ILE A 96 -1.13 -10.36 -7.82
C ILE A 96 0.39 -10.57 -7.77
N VAL A 97 0.96 -11.10 -8.83
CA VAL A 97 2.42 -11.27 -8.94
C VAL A 97 2.92 -10.37 -10.04
N GLU A 98 3.80 -9.45 -9.69
CA GLU A 98 4.43 -8.56 -10.62
C GLU A 98 5.92 -8.90 -10.73
N LYS A 99 6.34 -9.27 -11.94
CA LYS A 99 7.76 -9.29 -12.31
C LYS A 99 8.04 -7.99 -13.03
N THR A 100 8.74 -7.06 -12.37
CA THR A 100 9.22 -5.84 -13.03
C THR A 100 10.72 -5.92 -13.25
N ALA A 101 11.25 -5.03 -14.10
CA ALA A 101 12.69 -4.90 -14.29
C ALA A 101 13.45 -4.42 -13.04
N PHE A 102 12.76 -3.97 -11.98
CA PHE A 102 13.36 -3.37 -10.80
C PHE A 102 13.11 -4.19 -9.52
N THR A 103 11.96 -4.87 -9.43
CA THR A 103 11.60 -5.70 -8.29
C THR A 103 10.75 -6.89 -8.78
N ASP A 104 11.14 -8.09 -8.37
CA ASP A 104 10.19 -9.21 -8.28
C ASP A 104 9.39 -8.99 -7.00
N GLY A 105 8.06 -8.95 -7.10
CA GLY A 105 7.21 -8.67 -5.95
C GLY A 105 5.85 -9.36 -6.06
N LYS A 106 5.33 -9.81 -4.92
CA LYS A 106 3.98 -10.37 -4.82
C LYS A 106 3.14 -9.44 -3.94
N LEU A 107 1.99 -9.03 -4.44
CA LEU A 107 0.97 -8.33 -3.68
C LEU A 107 -0.21 -9.27 -3.46
N THR A 108 -0.46 -9.65 -2.21
CA THR A 108 -1.69 -10.35 -1.84
C THR A 108 -2.65 -9.34 -1.24
N LEU A 109 -3.85 -9.22 -1.81
CA LEU A 109 -4.95 -8.41 -1.28
C LEU A 109 -5.94 -9.34 -0.57
N VAL A 110 -6.35 -8.97 0.64
CA VAL A 110 -7.29 -9.73 1.45
C VAL A 110 -8.55 -8.90 1.67
N PHE A 111 -9.69 -9.47 1.29
CA PHE A 111 -11.00 -8.83 1.33
C PHE A 111 -11.95 -9.60 2.25
N ASP A 112 -12.88 -8.85 2.84
CA ASP A 112 -14.04 -9.42 3.51
C ASP A 112 -14.96 -10.10 2.48
N PRO A 113 -15.36 -11.37 2.67
CA PRO A 113 -16.14 -12.11 1.68
C PRO A 113 -17.59 -11.63 1.56
N LYS A 114 -18.10 -10.88 2.54
CA LYS A 114 -19.48 -10.38 2.58
C LYS A 114 -19.57 -8.96 2.05
N THR A 115 -18.62 -8.09 2.42
CA THR A 115 -18.64 -6.67 2.03
C THR A 115 -17.73 -6.33 0.86
N TYR A 116 -16.81 -7.23 0.50
CA TYR A 116 -15.74 -7.01 -0.48
C TYR A 116 -14.81 -5.84 -0.13
N GLU A 117 -14.85 -5.38 1.12
CA GLU A 117 -13.94 -4.35 1.60
C GLU A 117 -12.53 -4.93 1.75
N LEU A 118 -11.53 -4.16 1.31
CA LEU A 118 -10.13 -4.49 1.58
C LEU A 118 -9.90 -4.44 3.10
N LYS A 119 -9.34 -5.52 3.66
CA LYS A 119 -8.98 -5.61 5.08
C LYS A 119 -7.48 -5.61 5.28
N GLN A 120 -6.72 -6.19 4.34
CA GLN A 120 -5.28 -6.29 4.46
C GLN A 120 -4.63 -6.40 3.08
N TRP A 121 -3.38 -5.98 2.98
CA TRP A 121 -2.51 -6.41 1.89
C TRP A 121 -1.16 -6.87 2.41
N ILE A 122 -0.50 -7.73 1.63
CA ILE A 122 0.81 -8.30 1.94
C ILE A 122 1.70 -8.06 0.73
N ILE A 123 2.84 -7.42 0.94
CA ILE A 123 3.89 -7.23 -0.04
C ILE A 123 5.00 -8.22 0.29
N THR A 124 5.33 -9.11 -0.64
CA THR A 124 6.51 -9.95 -0.59
C THR A 124 7.54 -9.38 -1.56
N ASP A 125 8.75 -9.12 -1.09
CA ASP A 125 9.86 -8.67 -1.95
C ASP A 125 10.58 -9.84 -2.66
N ALA A 126 11.64 -9.52 -3.41
CA ALA A 126 12.42 -10.50 -4.17
C ALA A 126 13.18 -11.50 -3.28
N GLN A 127 13.41 -11.18 -2.01
CA GLN A 127 14.05 -12.06 -1.02
C GLN A 127 13.04 -12.98 -0.33
N GLY A 128 11.74 -12.80 -0.60
CA GLY A 128 10.67 -13.56 0.04
C GLY A 128 10.22 -12.98 1.39
N LEU A 129 10.71 -11.79 1.76
CA LEU A 129 10.36 -11.13 3.01
C LEU A 129 8.99 -10.47 2.88
N ASN A 130 8.12 -10.73 3.87
CA ASN A 130 6.74 -10.24 3.87
C ASN A 130 6.59 -9.00 4.73
N THR A 131 5.99 -7.96 4.17
CA THR A 131 5.41 -6.84 4.92
C THR A 131 3.90 -6.89 4.75
N SER A 132 3.16 -6.96 5.84
CA SER A 132 1.69 -6.97 5.82
C SER A 132 1.13 -5.69 6.43
N VAL A 133 0.06 -5.17 5.85
CA VAL A 133 -0.65 -4.00 6.37
C VAL A 133 -2.13 -4.34 6.45
N ALA A 134 -2.66 -4.33 7.67
CA ALA A 134 -4.08 -4.47 7.95
C ALA A 134 -4.69 -3.09 8.17
N ILE A 135 -5.90 -2.86 7.63
CA ILE A 135 -6.65 -1.61 7.79
C ILE A 135 -7.95 -1.82 8.54
N TYR A 136 -8.30 -0.84 9.37
CA TYR A 136 -9.49 -0.87 10.20
C TYR A 136 -10.03 0.54 10.42
N ASN A 137 -11.28 0.63 10.89
CA ASN A 137 -12.01 1.90 11.00
C ASN A 137 -12.01 2.71 9.69
N ALA A 138 -12.02 2.00 8.55
CA ALA A 138 -11.96 2.62 7.24
C ALA A 138 -13.30 3.27 6.89
N THR A 139 -13.25 4.51 6.39
CA THR A 139 -14.40 5.25 5.90
C THR A 139 -14.20 5.64 4.44
N THR A 140 -15.20 5.35 3.61
CA THR A 140 -15.23 5.68 2.18
C THR A 140 -16.13 6.91 1.94
N GLY A 141 -16.11 7.47 0.73
CA GLY A 141 -17.01 8.59 0.34
C GLY A 141 -16.70 9.98 0.91
N LYS A 142 -15.84 10.11 1.93
CA LYS A 142 -15.40 11.41 2.44
C LYS A 142 -14.33 12.04 1.55
N ALA A 143 -14.45 13.34 1.30
CA ALA A 143 -13.41 14.13 0.67
C ALA A 143 -12.16 14.15 1.56
N VAL A 144 -10.99 13.95 0.94
CA VAL A 144 -9.68 13.98 1.59
C VAL A 144 -8.95 15.23 1.11
N ASP A 145 -8.27 15.95 2.01
CA ASP A 145 -7.51 17.14 1.61
C ASP A 145 -6.40 16.76 0.61
N PRO A 146 -6.41 17.30 -0.63
CA PRO A 146 -5.40 17.00 -1.63
C PRO A 146 -3.96 17.31 -1.18
N LYS A 147 -3.77 18.24 -0.24
CA LYS A 147 -2.45 18.61 0.31
C LYS A 147 -1.78 17.46 1.03
N LEU A 148 -2.55 16.48 1.52
CA LEU A 148 -2.00 15.30 2.19
C LEU A 148 -1.10 14.46 1.29
N PHE A 149 -1.24 14.58 -0.03
CA PHE A 149 -0.52 13.77 -1.02
C PHE A 149 0.64 14.51 -1.70
N ARG A 150 1.02 15.69 -1.21
CA ARG A 150 2.10 16.48 -1.82
C ARG A 150 3.47 15.95 -1.38
N ILE A 151 4.31 15.61 -2.36
CA ILE A 151 5.73 15.30 -2.17
C ILE A 151 6.54 16.59 -2.42
N THR A 152 7.47 16.91 -1.52
CA THR A 152 8.43 18.01 -1.75
C THR A 152 9.72 17.40 -2.30
N TYR A 153 9.98 17.62 -3.58
CA TYR A 153 11.06 16.93 -4.33
C TYR A 153 12.46 17.45 -4.03
N ASP A 154 12.58 18.64 -3.46
CA ASP A 154 13.83 19.27 -3.02
C ASP A 154 14.51 18.55 -1.84
N LEU A 155 13.80 17.68 -1.14
CA LEU A 155 14.30 16.87 -0.03
C LEU A 155 14.86 15.50 -0.46
N ALA A 156 14.80 15.16 -1.76
CA ALA A 156 15.34 13.91 -2.26
C ALA A 156 16.87 14.00 -2.40
N HIS A 157 17.59 13.00 -1.88
CA HIS A 157 19.05 12.89 -1.97
C HIS A 157 19.48 12.00 -3.14
#